data_AF-A0A6P5BRF2-F1
#
_entry.id   AF-A0A6P5BRF2-F1
#
_cell.length_a   1.000
_cell.length_b   1.000
_cell.length_c   1.000
_cell.angle_alpha   90.00
_cell.angle_beta   90.00
_cell.angle_gamma   90.00
#
_symmetry.space_group_name_H-M   'P 1'
#
loop_
_entity.id
_entity.type
_entity.pdbx_description
1 polymer ?
#
loop_
_entity_poly.entity_id
_entity_poly.type
_entity_poly.pdbx_seq_one_letter_code
_entity_poly.pdbx_strand_id
1 'polypeptide(L)'
;MAETASPLKHFVLAKKTITAIFDQLLEFVTEGSHFVEATYKNPELDRVATEDDLIEIQRYKNKLSVIGEVLSRRHMKVAFFGRTSSGKSSVINAMLWDKVLPSGIGHTTNCFLSVEGTDGDKAYLMTEGSDEKRSVKVYRLTFNSIMHLK
;
A
#
# COMPACT_ATOMS: atom_id res chain seq x y z
N MET A 1 29.41 10.12 -16.55
CA MET A 1 28.13 9.53 -17.00
C MET A 1 27.08 9.96 -15.99
N ALA A 2 26.03 10.67 -16.40
CA ALA A 2 24.96 11.05 -15.49
C ALA A 2 24.27 9.79 -14.98
N GLU A 3 24.18 9.60 -13.66
CA GLU A 3 23.33 8.56 -13.07
C GLU A 3 21.90 8.78 -13.55
N THR A 4 21.40 7.88 -14.39
CA THR A 4 20.01 7.90 -14.82
C THR A 4 19.16 7.42 -13.66
N ALA A 5 18.52 8.39 -12.98
CA ALA A 5 17.59 8.10 -11.91
C ALA A 5 16.51 7.09 -12.36
N SER A 6 16.22 6.08 -11.53
CA SER A 6 15.21 5.07 -11.83
C SER A 6 13.86 5.71 -12.19
N PRO A 7 13.21 5.33 -13.32
CA PRO A 7 11.88 5.82 -13.70
C PRO A 7 10.81 5.57 -12.62
N LEU A 8 11.01 4.57 -11.76
CA LEU A 8 10.11 4.27 -10.64
C LEU A 8 10.02 5.43 -9.63
N LYS A 9 11.03 6.32 -9.58
CA LYS A 9 10.99 7.54 -8.76
C LYS A 9 9.84 8.46 -9.15
N HIS A 10 9.35 8.41 -10.39
CA HIS A 10 8.18 9.19 -10.80
C HIS A 10 6.93 8.79 -9.98
N PHE A 11 6.68 7.48 -9.84
CA PHE A 11 5.57 6.99 -9.03
C PHE A 11 5.77 7.31 -7.54
N VAL A 12 7.00 7.17 -7.03
CA VAL A 12 7.32 7.50 -5.62
C VAL A 12 7.04 8.98 -5.34
N LEU A 13 7.46 9.88 -6.23
CA LEU A 13 7.22 11.31 -6.10
C LEU A 13 5.73 11.63 -6.19
N ALA A 14 5.03 11.08 -7.19
CA ALA A 14 3.59 11.28 -7.34
C ALA A 14 2.81 10.82 -6.10
N LYS A 15 3.15 9.63 -5.56
CA LYS A 15 2.55 9.09 -4.33
C LYS A 15 2.82 10.02 -3.13
N LYS A 16 4.06 10.47 -2.95
CA LYS A 16 4.42 11.40 -1.87
C LYS A 16 3.63 12.71 -1.96
N THR A 17 3.55 13.28 -3.16
CA THR A 17 2.84 14.55 -3.39
C THR A 17 1.35 14.41 -3.12
N ILE A 18 0.68 13.38 -3.68
CA ILE A 18 -0.77 13.23 -3.49
C ILE A 18 -1.12 12.90 -2.03
N THR A 19 -0.32 12.09 -1.33
CA THR A 19 -0.52 11.83 0.10
C THR A 19 -0.41 13.12 0.91
N ALA A 20 0.62 13.93 0.68
CA ALA A 20 0.78 15.21 1.38
C ALA A 20 -0.39 16.19 1.15
N ILE A 21 -0.94 16.23 -0.07
CA ILE A 21 -2.13 17.04 -0.38
C ILE A 21 -3.35 16.55 0.41
N PHE A 22 -3.55 15.23 0.50
CA PHE A 22 -4.67 14.66 1.26
C PHE A 22 -4.52 14.84 2.76
N ASP A 23 -3.29 14.82 3.29
CA ASP A 23 -3.02 15.11 4.70
C ASP A 23 -3.39 16.58 5.02
N GLN A 24 -2.96 17.53 4.18
CA GLN A 24 -3.32 18.95 4.31
C GLN A 24 -4.84 19.17 4.17
N LEU A 25 -5.48 18.47 3.24
CA LEU A 25 -6.93 18.59 3.03
C LEU A 25 -7.71 18.02 4.22
N LEU A 26 -7.23 16.92 4.83
CA LEU A 26 -7.83 16.35 6.03
C LEU A 26 -7.69 17.29 7.23
N GLU A 27 -6.54 17.93 7.39
CA GLU A 27 -6.28 18.95 8.41
C GLU A 27 -7.25 20.13 8.24
N PHE A 28 -7.32 20.70 7.02
CA PHE A 28 -8.23 21.80 6.70
C PHE A 28 -9.70 21.46 6.98
N VAL A 29 -10.18 20.28 6.55
CA VAL A 29 -11.57 19.87 6.81
C VAL A 29 -11.80 19.58 8.28
N THR A 30 -10.78 19.13 9.02
CA THR A 30 -10.88 18.93 10.47
C THR A 30 -11.03 20.26 11.19
N GLU A 31 -10.21 21.25 10.87
CA GLU A 31 -10.33 22.61 11.41
C GLU A 31 -11.68 23.25 11.05
N GLY A 32 -12.08 23.16 9.77
CA GLY A 32 -13.38 23.65 9.31
C GLY A 32 -14.54 22.97 10.03
N SER A 33 -14.44 21.67 10.29
CA SER A 33 -15.47 20.93 11.02
C SER A 33 -15.61 21.43 12.46
N HIS A 34 -14.50 21.69 13.14
CA HIS A 34 -14.53 22.29 14.48
C HIS A 34 -15.11 23.72 14.47
N PHE A 35 -14.80 24.51 13.44
CA PHE A 35 -15.38 25.84 13.27
C PHE A 35 -16.90 25.81 13.04
N VAL A 36 -17.38 24.95 12.14
CA VAL A 36 -18.82 24.76 11.88
C VAL A 36 -19.53 24.25 13.12
N GLU A 37 -18.94 23.30 13.84
CA GLU A 37 -19.48 22.77 15.09
C GLU A 37 -19.62 23.86 16.17
N ALA A 38 -18.59 24.69 16.35
CA ALA A 38 -18.62 25.80 17.30
C ALA A 38 -19.68 26.85 16.92
N THR A 39 -19.83 27.14 15.62
CA THR A 39 -20.81 28.09 15.10
C THR A 39 -22.23 27.58 15.28
N TYR A 40 -22.50 26.31 14.96
CA TYR A 40 -23.81 25.67 15.12
C TYR A 40 -24.25 25.58 16.58
N LYS A 41 -23.30 25.32 17.50
CA LYS A 41 -23.57 25.22 18.94
C LYS A 41 -23.68 26.58 19.65
N ASN A 42 -23.36 27.69 18.98
CA ASN A 42 -23.38 29.01 19.60
C ASN A 42 -24.81 29.56 19.67
N PRO A 43 -25.41 29.72 20.86
CA PRO A 43 -26.77 30.22 21.01
C PRO A 43 -26.95 31.69 20.61
N GLU A 44 -25.86 32.47 20.49
CA GLU A 44 -25.89 33.87 20.05
C GLU A 44 -25.95 34.02 18.52
N LEU A 45 -25.67 32.94 17.77
CA LEU A 45 -25.65 32.94 16.31
C LEU A 45 -26.88 32.20 15.78
N ASP A 46 -27.91 32.95 15.36
CA ASP A 46 -29.10 32.35 14.76
C ASP A 46 -28.88 32.01 13.28
N ARG A 47 -29.00 30.73 12.93
CA ARG A 47 -28.95 30.18 11.55
C ARG A 47 -27.69 30.52 10.73
N VAL A 48 -26.56 30.77 11.38
CA VAL A 48 -25.28 30.99 10.67
C VAL A 48 -24.69 29.68 10.15
N ALA A 49 -24.87 28.59 10.89
CA ALA A 49 -24.56 27.22 10.46
C ALA A 49 -25.74 26.31 10.79
N THR A 50 -26.02 25.35 9.91
CA THR A 50 -27.11 24.39 10.07
C THR A 50 -26.59 23.02 10.54
N GLU A 51 -27.50 22.17 11.00
CA GLU A 51 -27.17 20.77 11.32
C GLU A 51 -26.68 20.02 10.07
N ASP A 52 -27.25 20.32 8.90
CA ASP A 52 -26.84 19.73 7.62
C ASP A 52 -25.39 20.09 7.26
N ASP A 53 -24.97 21.35 7.47
CA ASP A 53 -23.59 21.78 7.25
C ASP A 53 -22.61 20.99 8.13
N LEU A 54 -22.97 20.78 9.40
CA LEU A 54 -22.16 20.00 10.35
C LEU A 54 -22.07 18.53 9.95
N ILE A 55 -23.18 17.93 9.53
CA ILE A 55 -23.21 16.54 9.05
C ILE A 55 -22.37 16.39 7.79
N GLU A 56 -22.46 17.34 6.87
CA GLU A 56 -21.74 17.29 5.60
C GLU A 56 -20.22 17.40 5.79
N ILE A 57 -19.75 18.35 6.61
CA ILE A 57 -18.32 18.53 6.85
C ILE A 57 -17.70 17.37 7.63
N GLN A 58 -18.43 16.79 8.60
CA GLN A 58 -18.01 15.56 9.28
C GLN A 58 -17.95 14.37 8.31
N ARG A 59 -18.89 14.28 7.37
CA ARG A 59 -18.87 13.26 6.31
C ARG A 59 -17.63 13.42 5.43
N TYR A 60 -17.24 14.64 5.06
CA TYR A 60 -16.02 14.88 4.28
C TYR A 60 -14.76 14.47 5.05
N LYS A 61 -14.67 14.83 6.33
CA LYS A 61 -13.57 14.41 7.21
C LYS A 61 -13.38 12.90 7.20
N ASN A 62 -14.47 12.14 7.37
CA ASN A 62 -14.43 10.68 7.36
C ASN A 62 -14.02 10.11 6.00
N LYS A 63 -14.57 10.64 4.89
CA LYS A 63 -14.20 10.20 3.54
C LYS A 63 -12.72 10.44 3.25
N LEU A 64 -12.19 11.61 3.63
CA LEU A 64 -10.79 11.96 3.40
C LEU A 64 -9.82 11.06 4.16
N SER A 65 -10.14 10.72 5.42
CA SER A 65 -9.34 9.78 6.21
C SER A 65 -9.22 8.41 5.51
N VAL A 66 -10.32 7.87 4.98
CA VAL A 66 -10.33 6.58 4.26
C VAL A 66 -9.53 6.68 2.96
N ILE A 67 -9.67 7.77 2.21
CA ILE A 67 -8.91 7.97 0.98
C ILE A 67 -7.40 8.05 1.27
N GLY A 68 -7.00 8.76 2.33
CA GLY A 68 -5.61 8.82 2.78
C GLY A 68 -5.01 7.43 3.06
N GLU A 69 -5.75 6.59 3.79
CA GLU A 69 -5.35 5.21 4.06
C GLU A 69 -5.17 4.41 2.76
N VAL A 70 -6.10 4.51 1.81
CA VAL A 70 -6.02 3.84 0.50
C VAL A 70 -4.82 4.33 -0.32
N LEU A 71 -4.57 5.64 -0.35
CA LEU A 71 -3.42 6.23 -1.06
C LEU A 71 -2.09 5.75 -0.48
N SER A 72 -1.99 5.66 0.86
CA SER A 72 -0.78 5.22 1.56
C SER A 72 -0.36 3.79 1.17
N ARG A 73 -1.32 2.92 0.82
CA ARG A 73 -1.09 1.51 0.48
C ARG A 73 -0.87 1.24 -1.01
N ARG A 74 -1.05 2.24 -1.88
CA ARG A 74 -0.85 2.06 -3.34
C ARG A 74 0.61 1.74 -3.67
N HIS A 75 0.80 0.76 -4.53
CA HIS A 75 2.09 0.33 -5.05
C HIS A 75 1.94 -0.11 -6.51
N MET A 76 3.03 -0.09 -7.26
CA MET A 76 3.06 -0.65 -8.62
C MET A 76 3.09 -2.17 -8.54
N LYS A 77 2.35 -2.83 -9.44
CA LYS A 77 2.29 -4.30 -9.51
C LYS A 77 2.62 -4.76 -10.92
N VAL A 78 3.54 -5.71 -11.01
CA VAL A 78 3.86 -6.43 -12.25
C VAL A 78 3.57 -7.91 -12.02
N ALA A 79 2.97 -8.56 -13.01
CA ALA A 79 2.60 -9.97 -12.94
C ALA A 79 3.27 -10.74 -14.10
N PHE A 80 3.87 -11.89 -13.78
CA PHE A 80 4.57 -12.74 -14.73
C PHE A 80 3.78 -14.02 -15.00
N PHE A 81 3.42 -14.25 -16.27
CA PHE A 81 2.67 -15.43 -16.71
C PHE A 81 3.47 -16.24 -17.73
N GLY A 82 3.22 -17.55 -17.78
CA GLY A 82 3.92 -18.45 -18.71
C GLY A 82 3.92 -19.90 -18.25
N ARG A 83 4.27 -20.82 -19.17
CA ARG A 83 4.32 -22.27 -18.90
C ARG A 83 5.29 -22.61 -17.76
N THR A 84 5.13 -23.80 -17.18
CA THR A 84 6.10 -24.34 -16.21
C THR A 84 7.50 -24.36 -16.83
N SER A 85 8.52 -24.01 -16.03
CA SER A 85 9.93 -23.93 -16.45
C SER A 85 10.28 -22.85 -17.49
N SER A 86 9.38 -21.91 -17.80
CA SER A 86 9.67 -20.78 -18.71
C SER A 86 10.60 -19.71 -18.12
N GLY A 87 11.14 -19.90 -16.92
CA GLY A 87 12.09 -18.98 -16.30
C GLY A 87 11.48 -17.79 -15.54
N LYS A 88 10.17 -17.79 -15.23
CA LYS A 88 9.49 -16.68 -14.49
C LYS A 88 10.23 -16.26 -13.22
N SER A 89 10.52 -17.20 -12.32
CA SER A 89 11.24 -16.92 -11.07
C SER A 89 12.68 -16.43 -11.33
N SER A 90 13.33 -16.93 -12.39
CA SER A 90 14.67 -16.48 -12.77
C SER A 90 14.67 -15.03 -13.23
N VAL A 91 13.65 -14.58 -13.98
CA VAL A 91 13.49 -13.18 -14.39
C VAL A 91 13.29 -12.28 -13.18
N ILE A 92 12.43 -12.67 -12.23
CA ILE A 92 12.21 -11.91 -10.99
C ILE A 92 13.51 -11.79 -10.18
N ASN A 93 14.22 -12.90 -9.96
CA ASN A 93 15.49 -12.90 -9.24
C ASN A 93 16.54 -12.03 -9.94
N ALA A 94 16.59 -12.02 -11.28
CA ALA A 94 17.47 -11.14 -12.03
C ALA A 94 17.11 -9.67 -11.87
N MET A 95 15.81 -9.32 -11.83
CA MET A 95 15.35 -7.95 -11.56
C MET A 95 15.66 -7.50 -10.12
N LEU A 96 15.66 -8.42 -9.15
CA LEU A 96 15.94 -8.15 -7.73
C LEU A 96 17.41 -8.31 -7.35
N TRP A 97 18.25 -8.78 -8.28
CA TRP A 97 19.70 -8.96 -8.13
C TRP A 97 20.09 -9.98 -7.03
N ASP A 98 19.14 -10.82 -6.61
CA ASP A 98 19.35 -11.88 -5.63
C ASP A 98 18.39 -13.06 -5.86
N LYS A 99 18.71 -14.23 -5.30
CA LYS A 99 17.90 -15.45 -5.38
C LYS A 99 16.77 -15.44 -4.35
N VAL A 100 15.83 -14.53 -4.57
CA VAL A 100 14.67 -14.28 -3.70
C VAL A 100 13.63 -15.39 -3.80
N LEU A 101 13.29 -15.81 -5.02
CA LEU A 101 12.36 -16.90 -5.29
C LEU A 101 13.11 -18.21 -5.62
N PRO A 102 12.56 -19.39 -5.27
CA PRO A 102 13.12 -20.64 -5.73
C PRO A 102 13.04 -20.73 -7.26
N SER A 103 14.20 -20.99 -7.88
CA SER A 103 14.37 -21.13 -9.33
C SER A 103 15.33 -22.30 -9.60
N GLY A 104 14.97 -23.20 -10.53
CA GLY A 104 15.77 -24.37 -10.92
C GLY A 104 14.92 -25.52 -11.48
N ILE A 105 15.58 -26.58 -11.95
CA ILE A 105 14.92 -27.79 -12.48
C ILE A 105 14.13 -28.46 -11.36
N GLY A 106 12.86 -28.80 -11.60
CA GLY A 106 12.00 -29.50 -10.63
C GLY A 106 11.29 -28.60 -9.61
N HIS A 107 11.52 -27.29 -9.60
CA HIS A 107 10.74 -26.36 -8.79
C HIS A 107 9.45 -25.95 -9.51
N THR A 108 8.31 -26.42 -9.01
CA THR A 108 6.98 -25.98 -9.46
C THR A 108 6.27 -25.22 -8.35
N THR A 109 5.76 -24.04 -8.67
CA THR A 109 4.91 -23.24 -7.77
C THR A 109 3.46 -23.52 -8.13
N ASN A 110 2.69 -24.14 -7.22
CA ASN A 110 1.26 -24.39 -7.41
C ASN A 110 0.37 -23.20 -6.96
N CYS A 111 1.00 -22.08 -6.60
CA CYS A 111 0.34 -20.92 -6.03
C CYS A 111 0.93 -19.63 -6.58
N PHE A 112 0.20 -18.52 -6.42
CA PHE A 112 0.75 -17.20 -6.67
C PHE A 112 1.75 -16.83 -5.57
N LEU A 113 2.91 -16.36 -6.00
CA LEU A 113 3.91 -15.73 -5.15
C LEU A 113 4.00 -14.27 -5.51
N SER A 114 3.92 -13.41 -4.49
CA SER A 114 4.19 -11.99 -4.64
C SER A 114 5.43 -11.64 -3.82
N VAL A 115 6.24 -10.73 -4.35
CA VAL A 115 7.40 -10.18 -3.67
C VAL A 115 7.15 -8.69 -3.48
N GLU A 116 7.22 -8.25 -2.24
CA GLU A 116 7.06 -6.86 -1.82
C GLU A 116 8.26 -6.47 -0.94
N GLY A 117 8.56 -5.18 -0.82
CA GLY A 117 9.59 -4.72 0.12
C GLY A 117 9.04 -4.59 1.54
N THR A 118 9.90 -4.79 2.53
CA THR A 118 9.66 -4.44 3.93
C THR A 118 10.65 -3.37 4.39
N ASP A 119 10.24 -2.53 5.35
CA ASP A 119 11.13 -1.56 6.00
C ASP A 119 12.08 -2.23 7.01
N GLY A 120 11.83 -3.50 7.35
CA GLY A 120 12.67 -4.29 8.25
C GLY A 120 13.95 -4.83 7.58
N ASP A 121 14.88 -5.30 8.40
CA ASP A 121 16.16 -5.89 7.98
C ASP A 121 16.07 -7.37 7.59
N LYS A 122 14.96 -8.04 7.93
CA LYS A 122 14.76 -9.48 7.77
C LYS A 122 13.59 -9.77 6.85
N ALA A 123 13.86 -10.57 5.81
CA ALA A 123 12.83 -11.11 4.95
C ALA A 123 11.93 -12.09 5.72
N TYR A 124 10.64 -12.05 5.41
CA TYR A 124 9.64 -12.94 5.97
C TYR A 124 8.57 -13.31 4.96
N LEU A 125 7.82 -14.35 5.26
CA LEU A 125 6.72 -14.84 4.45
C LEU A 125 5.41 -14.73 5.22
N MET A 126 4.35 -14.35 4.52
CA MET A 126 2.97 -14.39 4.98
C MET A 126 2.14 -15.26 4.06
N THR A 127 1.19 -16.00 4.63
CA THR A 127 0.21 -16.80 3.90
C THR A 127 -1.14 -16.10 3.92
N GLU A 128 -1.95 -16.31 2.89
CA GLU A 128 -3.33 -15.83 2.87
C GLU A 128 -4.11 -16.22 4.14
N GLY A 129 -4.83 -15.27 4.73
CA GLY A 129 -5.62 -15.49 5.95
C GLY A 129 -4.82 -15.52 7.27
N SER A 130 -3.50 -15.24 7.25
CA SER A 130 -2.69 -15.13 8.46
C SER A 130 -1.76 -13.91 8.42
N ASP A 131 -1.74 -13.16 9.52
CA ASP A 131 -0.79 -12.05 9.73
C ASP A 131 0.57 -12.51 10.31
N GLU A 132 0.75 -13.82 10.47
CA GLU A 132 1.96 -14.41 11.04
C GLU A 132 3.16 -14.23 10.10
N LYS A 133 4.23 -13.62 10.60
CA LYS A 133 5.50 -13.47 9.89
C LYS A 133 6.38 -14.69 10.10
N ARG A 134 6.61 -15.47 9.04
CA ARG A 134 7.43 -16.69 9.11
C ARG A 134 8.78 -16.51 8.41
N SER A 135 9.82 -17.20 8.89
CA SER A 135 11.15 -17.11 8.28
C SER A 135 11.19 -17.79 6.90
N VAL A 136 11.79 -17.11 5.92
CA VAL A 136 11.93 -17.58 4.53
C VAL A 136 12.75 -18.88 4.42
N LYS A 137 13.66 -19.14 5.38
CA LYS A 137 14.53 -20.33 5.38
C LYS A 137 13.75 -21.65 5.56
N VAL A 138 12.52 -21.61 6.06
CA VAL A 138 11.76 -22.80 6.51
C VAL A 138 11.07 -23.52 5.35
N TYR A 139 10.85 -22.89 4.19
CA TYR A 139 9.86 -23.36 3.21
C TYR A 139 10.42 -23.92 1.90
N ARG A 140 11.53 -24.67 1.96
CA ARG A 140 12.08 -25.35 0.76
C ARG A 140 11.17 -26.46 0.19
N LEU A 141 10.03 -26.79 0.81
CA LEU A 141 9.30 -28.03 0.53
C LEU A 141 7.76 -27.96 0.39
N THR A 142 7.07 -26.81 0.50
CA THR A 142 5.60 -26.84 0.30
C THR A 142 5.02 -25.49 -0.16
N PHE A 143 4.69 -25.38 -1.44
CA PHE A 143 4.03 -24.23 -2.07
C PHE A 143 2.54 -24.54 -2.32
N ASN A 144 1.72 -24.57 -1.25
CA ASN A 144 0.31 -24.96 -1.30
C ASN A 144 -0.70 -23.81 -1.05
N SER A 145 -0.27 -22.54 -1.02
CA SER A 145 -1.16 -21.38 -0.77
C SER A 145 -0.61 -20.10 -1.39
N ILE A 146 -1.44 -19.07 -1.61
CA ILE A 146 -0.96 -17.74 -2.03
C ILE A 146 -0.01 -17.21 -0.94
N MET A 147 1.21 -16.85 -1.32
CA MET A 147 2.21 -16.35 -0.37
C MET A 147 2.74 -14.97 -0.78
N HIS A 148 2.92 -14.13 0.23
CA HIS A 148 3.57 -12.83 0.13
C HIS A 148 4.94 -12.94 0.78
N LEU A 149 5.98 -12.71 -0.02
CA LEU A 149 7.35 -12.59 0.44
C LEU A 149 7.66 -11.10 0.61
N LYS A 150 8.03 -10.71 1.83
CA LYS A 150 8.35 -9.34 2.22
C LYS A 150 9.78 -9.22 2.72
#